data_AF-A0A2T0BPZ8-F1
#
_entry.id   AF-A0A2T0BPZ8-F1
#
_cell.length_a   1.000
_cell.length_b   1.000
_cell.length_c   1.000
_cell.angle_alpha   90.00
_cell.angle_beta   90.00
_cell.angle_gamma   90.00
#
_symmetry.space_group_name_H-M   'P 1'
#
loop_
_entity.id
_entity.type
_entity.pdbx_description
1 polymer ?
#
loop_
_entity_poly.entity_id
_entity_poly.type
_entity_poly.pdbx_seq_one_letter_code
_entity_poly.pdbx_strand_id
1 'polypeptide(L)'
;MAYPDSIDKFIDKLNKLDNNTYVIEEKVEVTNGVYEGELEHDNISLPSINVYTGSKLTGTKIENVIVSTPSLTPWKNTIKIFSTVSPVYISYQTQGDTVEAEDINKVQDSVVNTQTEVDRYKDSNDNRVTDAENRISTVENNKAEKTYVDTELNKRYLKSETYTKTETDQRIQLVVDAAPEALDTLKEIADSLNNDPDFAATITTALSKKVDKVDGKQLSTEDYTSEEKDKLAGIEDNANKYVHPTTHPGSMITEDSTHRWTTDTEKSNWNDANSKKHTHNNLSILQSITQALIDAWNSAVDHISDTVKHITSAERTLWNTVSNKVNKSGDTITGQLKIQGAAADRPLVIRGISGATSGTDDTPGELYLNYDSDKAIHIGTTINIDPINKSINAKSDDSGKLNGQDASYYAQKSHTHDDRYYTESESDNKFATKDELEGAGYGDMLKSVYDKDNDGVVDKAEDSNTVGGKSPDDYYARRGELSPSTDFNTILKPGCYKVQMSNWDSAVNSPNSAYDGLYSFGLLVVHRSSVTEEDRVLQVYYPHRANQIPVRRMLNSGGWQSWSKIVKGSVTWNDLKGV
;
A
#
# COMPACT_ATOMS: atom_id res chain seq x y z
N MET A 1 4.91 47.09 -15.98
CA MET A 1 4.39 46.96 -14.61
C MET A 1 3.29 45.93 -14.66
N ALA A 2 3.16 45.07 -13.65
CA ALA A 2 2.12 44.04 -13.61
C ALA A 2 0.76 44.75 -13.47
N TYR A 3 -0.19 44.44 -14.33
CA TYR A 3 -1.55 44.99 -14.22
C TYR A 3 -2.39 44.11 -13.29
N PRO A 4 -3.35 44.66 -12.53
CA PRO A 4 -3.51 46.07 -12.21
C PRO A 4 -2.69 46.47 -10.96
N ASP A 5 -2.23 47.72 -10.89
CA ASP A 5 -1.62 48.27 -9.67
C ASP A 5 -2.67 48.46 -8.54
N SER A 6 -3.95 48.57 -8.91
CA SER A 6 -5.12 48.62 -8.01
C SER A 6 -6.39 48.22 -8.76
N ILE A 7 -7.42 47.71 -8.08
CA ILE A 7 -8.70 47.35 -8.70
C ILE A 7 -9.29 48.52 -9.49
N ASP A 8 -9.63 48.29 -10.76
CA ASP A 8 -10.32 49.27 -11.59
C ASP A 8 -11.70 49.60 -10.99
N LYS A 9 -12.00 50.89 -10.88
CA LYS A 9 -13.26 51.39 -10.34
C LYS A 9 -14.03 52.11 -11.42
N PHE A 10 -15.30 51.74 -11.56
CA PHE A 10 -16.25 52.39 -12.45
C PHE A 10 -17.36 53.01 -11.60
N ILE A 11 -17.89 54.14 -12.05
CA ILE A 11 -19.08 54.75 -11.44
C ILE A 11 -20.28 53.92 -11.88
N ASP A 12 -21.12 53.51 -10.94
CA ASP A 12 -22.33 52.75 -11.23
C ASP A 12 -23.27 53.60 -12.10
N LYS A 13 -23.72 53.05 -13.23
CA LYS A 13 -24.66 53.76 -14.11
C LYS A 13 -26.10 53.48 -13.67
N LEU A 14 -26.91 54.53 -13.60
CA LEU A 14 -28.35 54.45 -13.30
C LEU A 14 -29.14 54.18 -14.59
N ASN A 15 -30.09 53.25 -14.53
CA ASN A 15 -30.98 52.99 -15.65
C ASN A 15 -31.89 54.19 -15.93
N LYS A 16 -32.18 54.46 -17.20
CA LYS A 16 -33.20 55.48 -17.54
C LYS A 16 -34.57 55.01 -17.08
N LEU A 17 -35.22 55.82 -16.25
CA LEU A 17 -36.57 55.56 -15.76
C LEU A 17 -37.58 56.45 -16.50
N ASP A 18 -38.59 55.82 -17.10
CA ASP A 18 -39.72 56.53 -17.66
C ASP A 18 -40.59 57.10 -16.53
N ASN A 19 -40.79 58.42 -16.54
CA ASN A 19 -41.65 59.16 -15.60
C ASN A 19 -41.28 59.01 -14.11
N ASN A 20 -40.09 58.52 -13.78
CA ASN A 20 -39.57 58.47 -12.42
C ASN A 20 -38.19 59.12 -12.36
N THR A 21 -37.74 59.47 -11.15
CA THR A 21 -36.44 60.10 -10.92
C THR A 21 -35.74 59.46 -9.73
N TYR A 22 -34.43 59.29 -9.85
CA TYR A 22 -33.57 59.03 -8.69
C TYR A 22 -33.29 60.33 -7.95
N VAL A 23 -33.06 60.23 -6.64
CA VAL A 23 -32.52 61.31 -5.81
C VAL A 23 -31.14 60.87 -5.38
N ILE A 24 -30.12 61.59 -5.82
CA ILE A 24 -28.72 61.28 -5.54
C ILE A 24 -28.14 62.31 -4.60
N GLU A 25 -27.21 61.86 -3.76
CA GLU A 25 -26.32 62.71 -2.98
C GLU A 25 -24.88 62.31 -3.27
N GLU A 26 -24.11 63.23 -3.84
CA GLU A 26 -22.68 63.11 -4.03
C GLU A 26 -21.94 63.83 -2.89
N LYS A 27 -20.86 63.22 -2.40
CA LYS A 27 -19.95 63.86 -1.45
C LYS A 27 -18.68 64.26 -2.18
N VAL A 28 -18.38 65.56 -2.21
CA VAL A 28 -17.17 66.08 -2.87
C VAL A 28 -16.27 66.82 -1.88
N GLU A 29 -14.96 66.67 -2.05
CA GLU A 29 -13.95 67.36 -1.25
C GLU A 29 -13.53 68.65 -1.97
N VAL A 30 -13.57 69.77 -1.25
CA VAL A 30 -13.24 71.10 -1.77
C VAL A 30 -11.78 71.41 -1.45
N THR A 31 -10.99 71.70 -2.47
CA THR A 31 -9.57 72.03 -2.31
C THR A 31 -9.32 73.49 -2.65
N ASN A 32 -8.59 74.22 -1.80
CA ASN A 32 -8.30 75.65 -2.00
C ASN A 32 -9.54 76.54 -2.21
N GLY A 33 -10.65 76.19 -1.55
CA GLY A 33 -11.89 76.98 -1.57
C GLY A 33 -12.79 76.79 -2.80
N VAL A 34 -12.39 75.92 -3.75
CA VAL A 34 -13.14 75.66 -4.98
C VAL A 34 -13.19 74.17 -5.27
N TYR A 35 -14.36 73.68 -5.67
CA TYR A 35 -14.50 72.37 -6.33
C TYR A 35 -15.01 72.61 -7.75
N GLU A 36 -14.46 71.89 -8.72
CA GLU A 36 -14.90 71.90 -10.11
C GLU A 36 -14.78 70.48 -10.68
N GLY A 37 -15.91 69.91 -11.11
CA GLY A 37 -15.97 68.53 -11.58
C GLY A 37 -17.27 68.22 -12.32
N GLU A 38 -17.26 67.14 -13.10
CA GLU A 38 -18.47 66.55 -13.68
C GLU A 38 -19.25 65.83 -12.58
N LEU A 39 -20.58 65.99 -12.57
CA LEU A 39 -21.46 65.22 -11.69
C LEU A 39 -21.42 63.75 -12.10
N GLU A 40 -21.53 62.84 -11.14
CA GLU A 40 -21.36 61.39 -11.33
C GLU A 40 -22.43 60.79 -12.26
N HIS A 41 -23.58 61.45 -12.38
CA HIS A 41 -24.73 60.99 -13.17
C HIS A 41 -25.20 62.03 -14.21
N ASP A 42 -25.91 61.55 -15.24
CA ASP A 42 -26.40 62.35 -16.36
C ASP A 42 -27.89 62.74 -16.19
N ASN A 43 -28.44 63.44 -17.18
CA ASN A 43 -29.86 63.81 -17.31
C ASN A 43 -30.43 64.46 -16.03
N ILE A 44 -29.62 65.32 -15.39
CA ILE A 44 -29.97 65.96 -14.13
C ILE A 44 -30.98 67.08 -14.35
N SER A 45 -32.00 67.12 -13.48
CA SER A 45 -32.94 68.23 -13.41
C SER A 45 -32.26 69.43 -12.75
N LEU A 46 -31.77 70.39 -13.54
CA LEU A 46 -31.03 71.56 -13.04
C LEU A 46 -31.70 72.30 -11.86
N PRO A 47 -33.04 72.51 -11.83
CA PRO A 47 -33.69 73.17 -10.70
C PRO A 47 -33.64 72.38 -9.38
N SER A 48 -33.33 71.08 -9.43
CA SER A 48 -33.27 70.21 -8.25
C SER A 48 -31.90 70.21 -7.56
N ILE A 49 -30.87 70.79 -8.19
CA ILE A 49 -29.51 70.79 -7.66
C ILE A 49 -29.46 71.68 -6.42
N ASN A 50 -29.00 71.09 -5.31
CA ASN A 50 -28.74 71.80 -4.07
C ASN A 50 -27.41 71.37 -3.47
N VAL A 51 -26.67 72.31 -2.90
CA VAL A 51 -25.36 72.06 -2.28
C VAL A 51 -25.40 72.47 -0.82
N TYR A 52 -25.02 71.57 0.07
CA TYR A 52 -25.04 71.78 1.52
C TYR A 52 -23.71 71.36 2.17
N THR A 53 -23.38 71.98 3.30
CA THR A 53 -22.20 71.60 4.11
C THR A 53 -22.40 70.31 4.91
N GLY A 54 -23.61 69.72 4.90
CA GLY A 54 -23.95 68.47 5.58
C GLY A 54 -24.81 67.57 4.70
N SER A 55 -24.69 66.26 4.94
CA SER A 55 -25.45 65.20 4.25
C SER A 55 -26.97 65.34 4.50
N LYS A 56 -27.78 64.87 3.56
CA LYS A 56 -29.25 64.87 3.57
C LYS A 56 -29.84 66.27 3.72
N LEU A 57 -29.30 67.23 2.98
CA LEU A 57 -29.73 68.63 2.99
C LEU A 57 -29.60 69.30 4.38
N THR A 58 -28.59 68.90 5.17
CA THR A 58 -28.33 69.48 6.49
C THR A 58 -27.20 70.51 6.46
N GLY A 59 -27.10 71.36 7.48
CA GLY A 59 -26.08 72.41 7.52
C GLY A 59 -26.45 73.65 6.70
N THR A 60 -25.44 74.37 6.20
CA THR A 60 -25.64 75.62 5.46
C THR A 60 -25.71 75.36 3.96
N LYS A 61 -26.71 75.95 3.30
CA LYS A 61 -26.81 75.91 1.83
C LYS A 61 -25.76 76.81 1.20
N ILE A 62 -25.05 76.30 0.20
CA ILE A 62 -24.07 77.06 -0.59
C ILE A 62 -24.77 77.62 -1.83
N GLU A 63 -24.91 78.94 -1.89
CA GLU A 63 -25.59 79.62 -3.02
C GLU A 63 -24.64 79.96 -4.18
N ASN A 64 -23.33 80.05 -3.90
CA ASN A 64 -22.32 80.34 -4.92
C ASN A 64 -21.93 79.06 -5.68
N VAL A 65 -22.86 78.60 -6.52
CA VAL A 65 -22.72 77.39 -7.35
C VAL A 65 -22.99 77.76 -8.81
N ILE A 66 -22.11 77.31 -9.70
CA ILE A 66 -22.26 77.47 -11.15
C ILE A 66 -22.38 76.08 -11.75
N VAL A 67 -23.44 75.84 -12.52
CA VAL A 67 -23.65 74.60 -13.26
C VAL A 67 -23.55 74.88 -14.76
N SER A 68 -22.80 74.07 -15.47
CA SER A 68 -22.59 74.17 -16.92
C SER A 68 -23.04 72.90 -17.63
N THR A 69 -23.69 73.05 -18.79
CA THR A 69 -24.09 71.94 -19.67
C THR A 69 -23.26 72.01 -20.95
N PRO A 70 -22.39 71.03 -21.23
CA PRO A 70 -21.64 70.99 -22.47
C PRO A 70 -22.56 70.83 -23.69
N SER A 71 -22.25 71.50 -24.80
CA SER A 71 -23.10 71.48 -26.00
C SER A 71 -23.07 70.15 -26.77
N LEU A 72 -21.97 69.40 -26.67
CA LEU A 72 -21.78 68.12 -27.37
C LEU A 72 -22.31 66.92 -26.58
N THR A 73 -22.43 67.05 -25.26
CA THR A 73 -22.93 66.03 -24.34
C THR A 73 -24.00 66.66 -23.43
N PRO A 74 -25.17 67.04 -23.97
CA PRO A 74 -26.17 67.83 -23.25
C PRO A 74 -26.80 67.12 -22.05
N TRP A 75 -26.60 65.81 -21.93
CA TRP A 75 -27.00 65.01 -20.77
C TRP A 75 -26.03 65.13 -19.58
N LYS A 76 -24.80 65.66 -19.77
CA LYS A 76 -23.80 65.84 -18.71
C LYS A 76 -23.86 67.23 -18.08
N ASN A 77 -23.43 67.31 -16.82
CA ASN A 77 -23.34 68.59 -16.10
C ASN A 77 -22.02 68.70 -15.33
N THR A 78 -21.34 69.84 -15.48
CA THR A 78 -20.19 70.22 -14.67
C THR A 78 -20.62 71.24 -13.64
N ILE A 79 -20.23 71.03 -12.38
CA ILE A 79 -20.55 71.92 -11.27
C ILE A 79 -19.27 72.56 -10.72
N LYS A 80 -19.36 73.86 -10.43
CA LYS A 80 -18.32 74.63 -9.76
C LYS A 80 -18.86 75.24 -8.49
N ILE A 81 -18.25 74.90 -7.36
CA ILE A 81 -18.71 75.25 -6.02
C ILE A 81 -17.64 76.08 -5.33
N PHE A 82 -18.03 77.23 -4.76
CA PHE A 82 -17.15 78.07 -3.95
C PHE A 82 -17.52 77.93 -2.47
N SER A 83 -16.66 77.25 -1.69
CA SER A 83 -16.90 76.96 -0.29
C SER A 83 -15.60 76.94 0.51
N THR A 84 -15.60 77.52 1.71
CA THR A 84 -14.48 77.39 2.67
C THR A 84 -14.60 76.14 3.55
N VAL A 85 -15.68 75.37 3.38
CA VAL A 85 -15.99 74.14 4.12
C VAL A 85 -15.85 72.94 3.19
N SER A 86 -15.16 71.89 3.66
CA SER A 86 -15.05 70.58 3.01
C SER A 86 -15.33 69.48 4.04
N PRO A 87 -16.03 68.39 3.68
CA PRO A 87 -16.68 68.11 2.39
C PRO A 87 -17.95 68.95 2.17
N VAL A 88 -18.44 68.98 0.94
CA VAL A 88 -19.81 69.44 0.61
C VAL A 88 -20.60 68.32 -0.03
N TYR A 89 -21.92 68.39 0.12
CA TYR A 89 -22.86 67.37 -0.35
C TYR A 89 -23.75 67.99 -1.43
N ILE A 90 -23.73 67.40 -2.61
CA ILE A 90 -24.50 67.84 -3.77
C ILE A 90 -25.67 66.88 -3.90
N SER A 91 -26.89 67.39 -3.79
CA SER A 91 -28.10 66.60 -3.99
C SER A 91 -28.84 67.04 -5.24
N TYR A 92 -29.32 66.09 -6.04
CA TYR A 92 -30.08 66.39 -7.25
C TYR A 92 -30.98 65.23 -7.66
N GLN A 93 -31.90 65.50 -8.59
CA GLN A 93 -32.75 64.51 -9.22
C GLN A 93 -32.25 64.20 -10.64
N THR A 94 -32.21 62.93 -11.00
CA THR A 94 -31.85 62.45 -12.36
C THR A 94 -32.86 61.42 -12.85
N GLN A 95 -33.09 61.37 -14.17
CA GLN A 95 -33.85 60.30 -14.81
C GLN A 95 -33.03 59.04 -15.08
N GLY A 96 -31.71 59.04 -14.80
CA GLY A 96 -30.77 57.96 -15.11
C GLY A 96 -29.72 58.39 -16.13
N ASP A 97 -28.75 57.51 -16.39
CA ASP A 97 -27.54 57.85 -17.15
C ASP A 97 -27.66 57.56 -18.65
N THR A 98 -26.87 58.28 -19.46
CA THR A 98 -26.68 57.97 -20.88
C THR A 98 -25.37 57.20 -21.04
N VAL A 99 -25.43 55.97 -21.53
CA VAL A 99 -24.22 55.18 -21.80
C VAL A 99 -23.57 55.67 -23.09
N GLU A 100 -22.31 56.10 -23.02
CA GLU A 100 -21.54 56.57 -24.16
C GLU A 100 -20.52 55.53 -24.64
N ALA A 101 -20.01 55.70 -25.86
CA ALA A 101 -18.93 54.85 -26.38
C ALA A 101 -17.66 54.92 -25.49
N GLU A 102 -17.41 56.06 -24.85
CA GLU A 102 -16.29 56.22 -23.93
C GLU A 102 -16.43 55.32 -22.68
N ASP A 103 -17.63 55.21 -22.10
CA ASP A 103 -17.87 54.35 -20.95
C ASP A 103 -17.57 52.88 -21.29
N ILE A 104 -18.03 52.43 -22.46
CA ILE A 104 -17.80 51.06 -22.95
C ILE A 104 -16.32 50.83 -23.24
N ASN A 105 -15.64 51.78 -23.87
CA ASN A 105 -14.21 51.67 -24.18
C ASN A 105 -13.37 51.54 -22.90
N LYS A 106 -13.70 52.29 -21.83
CA LYS A 106 -13.00 52.17 -20.53
C LYS A 106 -13.13 50.75 -19.95
N VAL A 107 -14.32 50.16 -20.01
CA VAL A 107 -14.54 48.78 -19.56
C VAL A 107 -13.78 47.81 -20.45
N GLN A 108 -13.83 47.99 -21.78
CA GLN A 108 -13.13 47.15 -22.73
C GLN A 108 -11.61 47.18 -22.50
N ASP A 109 -11.02 48.34 -22.28
CA ASP A 109 -9.59 48.48 -21.99
C ASP A 109 -9.20 47.76 -20.69
N SER A 110 -9.99 47.90 -19.63
CA SER A 110 -9.78 47.19 -18.35
C SER A 110 -9.84 45.67 -18.52
N VAL A 111 -10.83 45.18 -19.28
CA VAL A 111 -10.96 43.75 -19.59
C VAL A 111 -9.77 43.25 -20.42
N VAL A 112 -9.35 43.99 -21.44
CA VAL A 112 -8.19 43.63 -22.29
C VAL A 112 -6.89 43.62 -21.48
N ASN A 113 -6.69 44.60 -20.59
CA ASN A 113 -5.52 44.65 -19.72
C ASN A 113 -5.52 43.47 -18.73
N THR A 114 -6.67 43.14 -18.14
CA THR A 114 -6.82 41.98 -17.27
C THR A 114 -6.52 40.68 -18.02
N GLN A 115 -7.04 40.53 -19.24
CA GLN A 115 -6.79 39.36 -20.08
C GLN A 115 -5.30 39.22 -20.42
N THR A 116 -4.66 40.33 -20.82
CA THR A 116 -3.22 40.37 -21.13
C THR A 116 -2.37 39.93 -19.93
N GLU A 117 -2.74 40.36 -18.72
CA GLU A 117 -2.05 39.95 -17.51
C GLU A 117 -2.26 38.47 -17.20
N VAL A 118 -3.49 37.97 -17.33
CA VAL A 118 -3.80 36.55 -17.16
C VAL A 118 -2.95 35.69 -18.09
N ASP A 119 -2.83 36.08 -19.36
CA ASP A 119 -2.03 35.35 -20.33
C ASP A 119 -0.53 35.42 -20.00
N ARG A 120 -0.03 36.58 -19.54
CA ARG A 120 1.34 36.70 -19.01
C ARG A 120 1.61 35.76 -17.83
N TYR A 121 0.65 35.62 -16.91
CA TYR A 121 0.77 34.68 -15.79
C TYR A 121 0.76 33.22 -16.24
N LYS A 122 -0.11 32.87 -17.19
CA LYS A 122 -0.14 31.53 -17.78
C LYS A 122 1.19 31.18 -18.44
N ASP A 123 1.71 32.06 -19.30
CA ASP A 123 2.99 31.86 -19.97
C ASP A 123 4.14 31.68 -18.96
N SER A 124 4.15 32.50 -17.89
CA SER A 124 5.14 32.34 -16.82
C SER A 124 5.00 31.01 -16.08
N ASN A 125 3.78 30.52 -15.90
CA ASN A 125 3.54 29.26 -15.21
C ASN A 125 3.90 28.07 -16.10
N ASP A 126 3.54 28.12 -17.37
CA ASP A 126 3.88 27.08 -18.36
C ASP A 126 5.40 26.93 -18.47
N ASN A 127 6.16 28.03 -18.53
CA ASN A 127 7.62 28.00 -18.48
C ASN A 127 8.17 27.30 -17.22
N ARG A 128 7.55 27.54 -16.05
CA ARG A 128 7.95 26.89 -14.79
C ARG A 128 7.61 25.40 -14.78
N VAL A 129 6.48 25.01 -15.36
CA VAL A 129 6.08 23.61 -15.51
C VAL A 129 7.05 22.90 -16.44
N THR A 130 7.39 23.48 -17.60
CA THR A 130 8.38 22.91 -18.52
C THR A 130 9.76 22.74 -17.89
N ASP A 131 10.24 23.71 -17.10
CA ASP A 131 11.50 23.56 -16.34
C ASP A 131 11.42 22.38 -15.34
N ALA A 132 10.31 22.27 -14.61
CA ALA A 132 10.08 21.18 -13.68
C ALA A 132 10.07 19.81 -14.39
N GLU A 133 9.41 19.71 -15.54
CA GLU A 133 9.38 18.49 -16.37
C GLU A 133 10.79 18.08 -16.83
N ASN A 134 11.59 19.03 -17.33
CA ASN A 134 12.97 18.77 -17.74
C ASN A 134 13.84 18.27 -16.57
N ARG A 135 13.66 18.86 -15.38
CA ARG A 135 14.36 18.44 -14.16
C ARG A 135 13.94 17.06 -13.70
N ILE A 136 12.64 16.74 -13.78
CA ILE A 136 12.12 15.39 -13.47
C ILE A 136 12.72 14.36 -14.40
N SER A 137 12.70 14.61 -15.72
CA SER A 137 13.28 13.70 -16.71
C SER A 137 14.78 13.44 -16.45
N THR A 138 15.53 14.48 -16.06
CA THR A 138 16.94 14.33 -15.66
C THR A 138 17.10 13.44 -14.43
N VAL A 139 16.27 13.63 -13.40
CA VAL A 139 16.30 12.81 -12.18
C VAL A 139 15.95 11.35 -12.47
N GLU A 140 14.96 11.10 -13.33
CA GLU A 140 14.57 9.76 -13.74
C GLU A 140 15.71 9.04 -14.48
N ASN A 141 16.38 9.73 -15.40
CA ASN A 141 17.56 9.19 -16.10
C ASN A 141 18.68 8.87 -15.11
N ASN A 142 19.01 9.79 -14.19
CA ASN A 142 20.04 9.55 -13.17
C ASN A 142 19.69 8.37 -12.25
N LYS A 143 18.41 8.20 -11.91
CA LYS A 143 17.93 7.05 -11.13
C LYS A 143 18.08 5.75 -11.91
N ALA A 144 17.76 5.75 -13.20
CA ALA A 144 17.95 4.60 -14.07
C ALA A 144 19.44 4.21 -14.19
N GLU A 145 20.33 5.18 -14.38
CA GLU A 145 21.78 4.96 -14.39
C GLU A 145 22.28 4.38 -13.06
N LYS A 146 21.86 4.94 -11.92
CA LYS A 146 22.21 4.40 -10.60
C LYS A 146 21.71 2.97 -10.42
N THR A 147 20.47 2.69 -10.83
CA THR A 147 19.89 1.34 -10.77
C THR A 147 20.69 0.35 -11.61
N TYR A 148 21.13 0.76 -12.81
CA TYR A 148 22.01 -0.03 -13.66
C TYR A 148 23.36 -0.31 -12.97
N VAL A 149 23.99 0.72 -12.41
CA VAL A 149 25.25 0.58 -11.65
C VAL A 149 25.10 -0.36 -10.46
N ASP A 150 24.04 -0.21 -9.67
CA ASP A 150 23.74 -1.09 -8.52
C ASP A 150 23.49 -2.55 -9.00
N THR A 151 22.81 -2.74 -10.13
CA THR A 151 22.60 -4.06 -10.74
C THR A 151 23.92 -4.69 -11.18
N GLU A 152 24.80 -3.94 -11.85
CA GLU A 152 26.12 -4.42 -12.28
C GLU A 152 27.07 -4.67 -11.10
N LEU A 153 26.97 -3.89 -10.02
CA LEU A 153 27.69 -4.13 -8.77
C LEU A 153 27.21 -5.41 -8.07
N ASN A 154 25.90 -5.66 -8.05
CA ASN A 154 25.34 -6.91 -7.51
C ASN A 154 25.73 -8.15 -8.31
N LYS A 155 26.11 -8.00 -9.58
CA LYS A 155 26.69 -9.11 -10.38
C LYS A 155 28.15 -9.40 -10.02
N ARG A 156 28.84 -8.50 -9.32
CA ARG A 156 30.22 -8.75 -8.86
C ARG A 156 30.16 -9.67 -7.65
N TYR A 157 30.90 -10.77 -7.70
CA TYR A 157 31.01 -11.68 -6.56
C TYR A 157 31.48 -10.94 -5.31
N LEU A 158 30.71 -11.10 -4.22
CA LEU A 158 31.09 -10.56 -2.92
C LEU A 158 32.33 -11.31 -2.38
N LYS A 159 33.07 -10.70 -1.46
CA LYS A 159 34.25 -11.34 -0.85
C LYS A 159 33.93 -12.65 -0.11
N SER A 160 32.66 -12.86 0.25
CA SER A 160 32.12 -14.11 0.83
C SER A 160 31.74 -15.17 -0.20
N GLU A 161 31.60 -14.79 -1.47
CA GLU A 161 31.27 -15.67 -2.60
C GLU A 161 32.50 -16.00 -3.46
N THR A 162 33.62 -15.34 -3.19
CA THR A 162 34.94 -15.65 -3.74
C THR A 162 35.75 -16.36 -2.67
N TYR A 163 36.56 -17.35 -3.06
CA TYR A 163 37.41 -18.04 -2.10
C TYR A 163 38.49 -17.12 -1.57
N THR A 164 38.63 -17.10 -0.25
CA THR A 164 39.82 -16.52 0.37
C THR A 164 41.06 -17.28 -0.11
N LYS A 165 42.23 -16.67 0.04
CA LYS A 165 43.50 -17.32 -0.31
C LYS A 165 43.63 -18.68 0.38
N THR A 166 43.30 -18.74 1.68
CA THR A 166 43.32 -19.97 2.47
C THR A 166 42.37 -21.04 1.94
N GLU A 167 41.11 -20.69 1.61
CA GLU A 167 40.14 -21.66 1.08
C GLU A 167 40.50 -22.13 -0.34
N THR A 168 41.14 -21.25 -1.12
CA THR A 168 41.70 -21.59 -2.44
C THR A 168 42.83 -22.60 -2.28
N ASP A 169 43.77 -22.32 -1.38
CA ASP A 169 44.90 -23.21 -1.08
C ASP A 169 44.39 -24.57 -0.56
N GLN A 170 43.37 -24.59 0.31
CA GLN A 170 42.73 -25.82 0.79
C GLN A 170 42.05 -26.61 -0.33
N ARG A 171 41.36 -25.95 -1.26
CA ARG A 171 40.74 -26.64 -2.41
C ARG A 171 41.77 -27.19 -3.39
N ILE A 172 42.86 -26.46 -3.62
CA ILE A 172 43.99 -26.95 -4.42
C ILE A 172 44.56 -28.20 -3.75
N GLN A 173 44.77 -28.17 -2.43
CA GLN A 173 45.22 -29.32 -1.67
C GLN A 173 44.25 -30.50 -1.77
N LEU A 174 42.94 -30.26 -1.64
CA LEU A 174 41.93 -31.30 -1.81
C LEU A 174 41.93 -31.91 -3.21
N VAL A 175 42.17 -31.13 -4.27
CA VAL A 175 42.26 -31.67 -5.64
C VAL A 175 43.56 -32.43 -5.85
N VAL A 176 44.67 -31.99 -5.24
CA VAL A 176 45.94 -32.72 -5.23
C VAL A 176 45.78 -34.05 -4.49
N ASP A 177 45.14 -34.05 -3.32
CA ASP A 177 44.92 -35.23 -2.49
C ASP A 177 43.78 -36.15 -3.00
N ALA A 178 42.84 -35.61 -3.79
CA ALA A 178 41.73 -36.36 -4.40
C ALA A 178 42.00 -36.77 -5.86
N ALA A 179 43.22 -36.54 -6.36
CA ALA A 179 43.64 -37.12 -7.62
C ALA A 179 43.50 -38.66 -7.51
N PRO A 180 42.88 -39.35 -8.49
CA PRO A 180 42.79 -40.81 -8.48
C PRO A 180 44.16 -41.43 -8.22
N GLU A 181 44.25 -42.60 -7.58
CA GLU A 181 45.50 -43.31 -7.25
C GLU A 181 46.47 -43.50 -8.45
N ALA A 182 46.01 -43.28 -9.70
CA ALA A 182 46.88 -43.28 -10.88
C ALA A 182 47.53 -41.91 -11.22
N LEU A 183 47.12 -40.82 -10.54
CA LEU A 183 47.49 -39.42 -10.79
C LEU A 183 48.06 -38.71 -9.55
N ASP A 184 47.92 -39.27 -8.33
CA ASP A 184 48.62 -38.82 -7.10
C ASP A 184 50.13 -39.21 -7.08
N THR A 185 50.70 -39.33 -8.28
CA THR A 185 52.07 -39.80 -8.51
C THR A 185 53.11 -38.95 -7.81
N LEU A 186 52.91 -37.64 -7.64
CA LEU A 186 53.92 -36.79 -7.00
C LEU A 186 53.99 -37.00 -5.50
N LYS A 187 52.85 -37.19 -4.83
CA LYS A 187 52.81 -37.51 -3.40
C LYS A 187 53.24 -38.95 -3.16
N GLU A 188 52.77 -39.89 -3.97
CA GLU A 188 53.19 -41.29 -3.89
C GLU A 188 54.70 -41.45 -4.15
N ILE A 189 55.27 -40.72 -5.12
CA ILE A 189 56.72 -40.69 -5.35
C ILE A 189 57.42 -40.06 -4.14
N ALA A 190 56.95 -38.92 -3.63
CA ALA A 190 57.57 -38.27 -2.47
C ALA A 190 57.55 -39.19 -1.22
N ASP A 191 56.42 -39.81 -0.92
CA ASP A 191 56.27 -40.74 0.21
C ASP A 191 57.04 -42.06 -0.04
N SER A 192 57.09 -42.58 -1.28
CA SER A 192 57.91 -43.76 -1.65
C SER A 192 59.41 -43.50 -1.56
N LEU A 193 59.84 -42.25 -1.75
CA LEU A 193 61.20 -41.79 -1.51
C LEU A 193 61.40 -41.32 -0.06
N ASN A 194 60.44 -41.58 0.84
CA ASN A 194 60.44 -41.19 2.25
C ASN A 194 60.69 -39.68 2.47
N ASN A 195 60.22 -38.86 1.54
CA ASN A 195 60.46 -37.42 1.48
C ASN A 195 61.95 -37.04 1.58
N ASP A 196 62.84 -37.89 1.05
CA ASP A 196 64.29 -37.69 1.09
C ASP A 196 64.75 -36.67 0.03
N PRO A 197 65.17 -35.45 0.42
CA PRO A 197 65.65 -34.45 -0.53
C PRO A 197 66.94 -34.85 -1.25
N ASP A 198 67.69 -35.82 -0.72
CA ASP A 198 68.96 -36.32 -1.27
C ASP A 198 68.88 -37.84 -1.57
N PHE A 199 67.72 -38.33 -2.01
CA PHE A 199 67.48 -39.76 -2.31
C PHE A 199 68.62 -40.44 -3.10
N ALA A 200 69.18 -39.75 -4.09
CA ALA A 200 70.30 -40.26 -4.88
C ALA A 200 71.54 -40.55 -4.02
N ALA A 201 71.88 -39.68 -3.06
CA ALA A 201 73.00 -39.87 -2.14
C ALA A 201 72.72 -40.98 -1.13
N THR A 202 71.49 -41.07 -0.61
CA THR A 202 71.06 -42.12 0.32
C THR A 202 71.14 -43.49 -0.32
N ILE A 203 70.60 -43.68 -1.53
CA ILE A 203 70.68 -44.93 -2.27
C ILE A 203 72.13 -45.29 -2.61
N THR A 204 72.93 -44.31 -3.05
CA THR A 204 74.37 -44.51 -3.31
C THR A 204 75.10 -45.00 -2.06
N THR A 205 74.76 -44.46 -0.89
CA THR A 205 75.33 -44.86 0.40
C THR A 205 74.85 -46.24 0.86
N ALA A 206 73.61 -46.62 0.57
CA ALA A 206 73.08 -47.94 0.88
C ALA A 206 73.67 -49.03 -0.03
N LEU A 207 73.84 -48.72 -1.32
CA LEU A 207 74.48 -49.60 -2.31
C LEU A 207 75.96 -49.82 -2.01
N SER A 208 76.68 -48.78 -1.59
CA SER A 208 78.11 -48.91 -1.22
C SER A 208 78.36 -49.76 0.03
N LYS A 209 77.32 -50.03 0.84
CA LYS A 209 77.38 -50.99 1.95
C LYS A 209 77.15 -52.45 1.50
N LYS A 210 76.74 -52.69 0.25
CA LYS A 210 76.62 -54.05 -0.28
C LYS A 210 78.01 -54.58 -0.62
N VAL A 211 78.23 -55.85 -0.31
CA VAL A 211 79.45 -56.58 -0.68
C VAL A 211 79.37 -56.96 -2.16
N ASP A 212 80.48 -56.87 -2.88
CA ASP A 212 80.58 -57.28 -4.28
C ASP A 212 80.22 -58.76 -4.45
N LYS A 213 79.45 -59.06 -5.50
CA LYS A 213 79.14 -60.44 -5.87
C LYS A 213 80.40 -61.10 -6.47
N VAL A 214 80.85 -62.18 -5.83
CA VAL A 214 81.89 -63.07 -6.39
C VAL A 214 81.23 -64.30 -6.98
N ASP A 215 81.61 -64.67 -8.20
CA ASP A 215 81.01 -65.78 -8.93
C ASP A 215 81.20 -67.12 -8.18
N GLY A 216 80.16 -67.94 -8.11
CA GLY A 216 80.15 -69.20 -7.36
C GLY A 216 79.90 -69.11 -5.84
N LYS A 217 79.69 -67.92 -5.24
CA LYS A 217 79.30 -67.77 -3.82
C LYS A 217 77.88 -67.19 -3.67
N GLN A 218 77.14 -67.67 -2.67
CA GLN A 218 75.87 -67.07 -2.25
C GLN A 218 76.11 -65.84 -1.36
N LEU A 219 75.19 -64.88 -1.41
CA LEU A 219 75.24 -63.59 -0.70
C LEU A 219 74.49 -63.67 0.65
N SER A 220 74.78 -64.68 1.48
CA SER A 220 74.17 -64.84 2.81
C SER A 220 75.10 -64.35 3.93
N THR A 221 74.51 -63.88 5.03
CA THR A 221 75.15 -63.49 6.30
C THR A 221 75.69 -64.72 7.05
N GLU A 222 76.36 -65.64 6.36
CA GLU A 222 76.99 -66.80 6.98
C GLU A 222 78.46 -66.45 7.26
N ASP A 223 78.65 -65.50 8.18
CA ASP A 223 79.96 -65.19 8.76
C ASP A 223 80.34 -66.30 9.74
N TYR A 224 80.70 -67.49 9.21
CA TYR A 224 81.34 -68.49 10.05
C TYR A 224 82.63 -67.91 10.61
N THR A 225 82.73 -67.87 11.93
CA THR A 225 84.01 -67.66 12.60
C THR A 225 85.00 -68.73 12.13
N SER A 226 86.30 -68.44 12.16
CA SER A 226 87.32 -69.43 11.80
C SER A 226 87.15 -70.74 12.58
N GLU A 227 86.69 -70.65 13.83
CA GLU A 227 86.41 -71.80 14.70
C GLU A 227 85.20 -72.64 14.25
N GLU A 228 84.17 -72.03 13.68
CA GLU A 228 83.00 -72.75 13.14
C GLU A 228 83.32 -73.44 11.81
N LYS A 229 84.16 -72.81 10.97
CA LYS A 229 84.67 -73.44 9.74
C LYS A 229 85.50 -74.68 10.02
N ASP A 230 86.36 -74.62 11.03
CA ASP A 230 87.20 -75.77 11.41
C ASP A 230 86.36 -76.93 11.97
N LYS A 231 85.27 -76.64 12.68
CA LYS A 231 84.30 -77.67 13.12
C LYS A 231 83.53 -78.30 11.96
N LEU A 232 83.08 -77.50 10.99
CA LEU A 232 82.33 -77.98 9.83
C LEU A 232 83.21 -78.81 8.88
N ALA A 233 84.49 -78.47 8.75
CA ALA A 233 85.45 -79.23 7.96
C ALA A 233 85.73 -80.65 8.50
N GLY A 234 85.38 -80.92 9.76
CA GLY A 234 85.55 -82.23 10.41
C GLY A 234 84.35 -83.18 10.30
N ILE A 235 83.25 -82.79 9.65
CA ILE A 235 82.05 -83.64 9.50
C ILE A 235 82.18 -84.47 8.22
N GLU A 236 82.19 -85.81 8.34
CA GLU A 236 82.23 -86.72 7.18
C GLU A 236 80.92 -86.73 6.38
N ASP A 237 81.04 -86.98 5.06
CA ASP A 237 79.91 -87.11 4.14
C ASP A 237 78.89 -88.17 4.64
N ASN A 238 77.62 -87.75 4.81
CA ASN A 238 76.45 -88.53 5.26
C ASN A 238 76.21 -88.71 6.77
N ALA A 239 76.78 -87.87 7.63
CA ALA A 239 76.63 -88.01 9.09
C ALA A 239 75.16 -88.04 9.64
N ASN A 240 74.12 -87.60 8.90
CA ASN A 240 72.72 -87.61 9.36
C ASN A 240 71.66 -88.04 8.29
N LYS A 241 71.96 -88.98 7.38
CA LYS A 241 71.01 -89.34 6.30
C LYS A 241 69.80 -90.16 6.79
N TYR A 242 68.74 -89.52 7.28
CA TYR A 242 67.41 -90.11 7.42
C TYR A 242 66.58 -89.88 6.14
N VAL A 243 66.14 -90.95 5.48
CA VAL A 243 65.28 -90.90 4.27
C VAL A 243 63.90 -91.44 4.62
N HIS A 244 62.88 -90.59 4.57
CA HIS A 244 61.49 -90.97 4.80
C HIS A 244 60.92 -91.74 3.60
N PRO A 245 60.14 -92.82 3.79
CA PRO A 245 59.52 -93.56 2.68
C PRO A 245 58.51 -92.70 1.91
N THR A 246 58.38 -92.95 0.61
CA THR A 246 57.48 -92.19 -0.30
C THR A 246 56.00 -92.50 -0.12
N THR A 247 55.65 -93.62 0.53
CA THR A 247 54.27 -93.96 0.89
C THR A 247 54.22 -94.75 2.20
N HIS A 248 53.10 -94.61 2.89
CA HIS A 248 52.73 -95.47 4.00
C HIS A 248 51.21 -95.68 4.06
N PRO A 249 50.72 -96.81 4.63
CA PRO A 249 49.29 -96.98 4.87
C PRO A 249 48.80 -95.95 5.90
N GLY A 250 47.60 -95.39 5.68
CA GLY A 250 47.00 -94.40 6.59
C GLY A 250 46.82 -94.92 8.03
N SER A 251 46.73 -96.24 8.21
CA SER A 251 46.66 -96.89 9.52
C SER A 251 47.94 -96.77 10.36
N MET A 252 49.06 -96.30 9.79
CA MET A 252 50.28 -96.04 10.56
C MET A 252 50.29 -94.67 11.23
N ILE A 253 49.31 -93.82 10.92
CA ILE A 253 49.07 -92.56 11.62
C ILE A 253 48.12 -92.86 12.78
N THR A 254 48.52 -92.50 13.99
CA THR A 254 47.60 -92.52 15.15
C THR A 254 46.73 -91.26 15.05
N GLU A 255 45.41 -91.42 14.90
CA GLU A 255 44.50 -90.28 14.71
C GLU A 255 44.50 -89.35 15.94
N ASP A 256 44.76 -88.06 15.71
CA ASP A 256 44.62 -86.98 16.69
C ASP A 256 43.89 -85.77 16.09
N SER A 257 43.74 -84.68 16.85
CA SER A 257 43.05 -83.46 16.39
C SER A 257 43.64 -82.81 15.12
N THR A 258 44.87 -83.16 14.75
CA THR A 258 45.62 -82.61 13.61
C THR A 258 45.87 -83.62 12.49
N HIS A 259 45.63 -84.91 12.71
CA HIS A 259 45.94 -85.99 11.78
C HIS A 259 44.72 -86.83 11.35
N ARG A 260 43.53 -86.21 11.27
CA ARG A 260 42.29 -86.83 10.75
C ARG A 260 41.86 -86.16 9.44
N TRP A 261 41.34 -86.92 8.48
CA TRP A 261 40.91 -86.39 7.19
C TRP A 261 39.59 -85.59 7.25
N THR A 262 38.78 -85.80 8.30
CA THR A 262 37.57 -85.01 8.61
C THR A 262 37.24 -85.18 10.10
N THR A 263 36.73 -84.14 10.76
CA THR A 263 36.20 -84.24 12.12
C THR A 263 34.72 -84.65 12.14
N ASP A 264 34.26 -85.19 13.26
CA ASP A 264 32.85 -85.57 13.44
C ASP A 264 31.93 -84.34 13.50
N THR A 265 32.46 -83.19 13.95
CA THR A 265 31.79 -81.89 13.91
C THR A 265 31.58 -81.39 12.48
N GLU A 266 32.58 -81.49 11.60
CA GLU A 266 32.44 -81.11 10.19
C GLU A 266 31.40 -81.97 9.48
N LYS A 267 31.37 -83.29 9.73
CA LYS A 267 30.33 -84.17 9.19
C LYS A 267 28.93 -83.79 9.67
N SER A 268 28.79 -83.43 10.95
CA SER A 268 27.51 -82.96 11.51
C SER A 268 27.04 -81.65 10.86
N ASN A 269 27.96 -80.68 10.69
CA ASN A 269 27.67 -79.39 10.06
C ASN A 269 27.27 -79.54 8.58
N TRP A 270 27.94 -80.43 7.83
CA TRP A 270 27.55 -80.71 6.43
C TRP A 270 26.14 -81.29 6.34
N ASN A 271 25.76 -82.18 7.26
CA ASN A 271 24.41 -82.74 7.31
C ASN A 271 23.35 -81.66 7.66
N ASP A 272 23.62 -80.80 8.63
CA ASP A 272 22.72 -79.69 9.04
C ASP A 272 22.55 -78.64 7.92
N ALA A 273 23.64 -78.25 7.25
CA ALA A 273 23.59 -77.33 6.11
C ALA A 273 22.75 -77.89 4.95
N ASN A 274 22.75 -79.20 4.74
CA ASN A 274 21.91 -79.83 3.72
C ASN A 274 20.41 -79.81 4.09
N SER A 275 20.07 -79.98 5.37
CA SER A 275 18.69 -79.92 5.85
C SER A 275 18.08 -78.51 5.82
N LYS A 276 18.91 -77.45 5.88
CA LYS A 276 18.46 -76.04 5.96
C LYS A 276 18.33 -75.32 4.61
N LYS A 277 18.44 -76.01 3.47
CA LYS A 277 18.51 -75.37 2.15
C LYS A 277 17.26 -74.58 1.71
N HIS A 278 16.10 -74.66 2.38
CA HIS A 278 14.89 -73.91 1.98
C HIS A 278 13.97 -73.48 3.15
N THR A 279 14.50 -72.77 4.14
CA THR A 279 13.68 -71.98 5.08
C THR A 279 14.27 -70.58 5.26
N HIS A 280 13.47 -69.55 5.00
CA HIS A 280 13.85 -68.16 5.24
C HIS A 280 13.03 -67.58 6.39
N ASN A 281 13.69 -66.91 7.32
CA ASN A 281 13.05 -66.35 8.52
C ASN A 281 11.96 -65.30 8.19
N ASN A 282 12.04 -64.66 7.04
CA ASN A 282 11.16 -63.60 6.58
C ASN A 282 10.05 -64.07 5.61
N LEU A 283 9.91 -65.37 5.35
CA LEU A 283 8.87 -65.90 4.45
C LEU A 283 7.46 -65.47 4.89
N SER A 284 7.16 -65.55 6.19
CA SER A 284 5.88 -65.13 6.75
C SER A 284 5.63 -63.63 6.59
N ILE A 285 6.67 -62.81 6.81
CA ILE A 285 6.60 -61.35 6.66
C ILE A 285 6.34 -60.97 5.20
N LEU A 286 7.07 -61.57 4.26
CA LEU A 286 6.91 -61.31 2.83
C LEU A 286 5.52 -61.72 2.34
N GLN A 287 4.98 -62.86 2.81
CA GLN A 287 3.62 -63.29 2.48
C GLN A 287 2.57 -62.32 3.01
N SER A 288 2.68 -61.86 4.27
CA SER A 288 1.74 -60.89 4.84
C SER A 288 1.76 -59.54 4.11
N ILE A 289 2.94 -59.00 3.79
CA ILE A 289 3.05 -57.74 3.03
C ILE A 289 2.48 -57.90 1.62
N THR A 290 2.81 -59.01 0.94
CA THR A 290 2.38 -59.26 -0.44
C THR A 290 0.86 -59.44 -0.52
N GLN A 291 0.26 -60.17 0.42
CA GLN A 291 -1.19 -60.39 0.44
C GLN A 291 -1.95 -59.09 0.70
N ALA A 292 -1.51 -58.28 1.67
CA ALA A 292 -2.15 -56.99 1.97
C ALA A 292 -2.12 -56.02 0.78
N LEU A 293 -1.00 -55.97 0.05
CA LEU A 293 -0.86 -55.16 -1.17
C LEU A 293 -1.77 -55.66 -2.29
N ILE A 294 -1.87 -56.97 -2.48
CA ILE A 294 -2.74 -57.59 -3.50
C ILE A 294 -4.22 -57.32 -3.18
N ASP A 295 -4.63 -57.45 -1.92
CA ASP A 295 -6.02 -57.22 -1.50
C ASP A 295 -6.43 -55.75 -1.70
N ALA A 296 -5.55 -54.81 -1.33
CA ALA A 296 -5.78 -53.37 -1.53
C ALA A 296 -5.84 -53.00 -3.02
N TRP A 297 -4.95 -53.56 -3.84
CA TRP A 297 -4.98 -53.38 -5.29
C TRP A 297 -6.31 -53.85 -5.86
N ASN A 298 -6.73 -55.08 -5.53
CA ASN A 298 -7.98 -55.66 -6.05
C ASN A 298 -9.19 -54.81 -5.66
N SER A 299 -9.26 -54.34 -4.41
CA SER A 299 -10.34 -53.45 -3.96
C SER A 299 -10.37 -52.12 -4.70
N ALA A 300 -9.20 -51.53 -4.99
CA ALA A 300 -9.11 -50.31 -5.79
C ALA A 300 -9.54 -50.53 -7.25
N VAL A 301 -9.15 -51.66 -7.85
CA VAL A 301 -9.57 -52.06 -9.21
C VAL A 301 -11.08 -52.25 -9.28
N ASP A 302 -11.68 -52.92 -8.31
CA ASP A 302 -13.14 -53.11 -8.25
C ASP A 302 -13.87 -51.76 -8.14
N HIS A 303 -13.35 -50.82 -7.34
CA HIS A 303 -13.94 -49.48 -7.20
C HIS A 303 -13.88 -48.65 -8.49
N ILE A 304 -12.75 -48.65 -9.22
CA ILE A 304 -12.64 -47.90 -10.49
C ILE A 304 -13.40 -48.56 -11.65
N SER A 305 -13.68 -49.85 -11.53
CA SER A 305 -14.41 -50.63 -12.53
C SER A 305 -15.93 -50.55 -12.34
N ASP A 306 -16.42 -50.02 -11.21
CA ASP A 306 -17.84 -49.74 -11.00
C ASP A 306 -18.29 -48.57 -11.91
N THR A 307 -19.41 -48.78 -12.60
CA THR A 307 -20.02 -47.80 -13.51
C THR A 307 -20.67 -46.63 -12.77
N VAL A 308 -20.97 -46.77 -11.47
CA VAL A 308 -21.54 -45.71 -10.61
C VAL A 308 -20.49 -45.23 -9.62
N LYS A 309 -19.67 -44.26 -10.04
CA LYS A 309 -18.33 -43.92 -9.49
C LYS A 309 -18.21 -43.34 -8.06
N HIS A 310 -19.16 -43.50 -7.15
CA HIS A 310 -19.07 -42.80 -5.85
C HIS A 310 -19.51 -43.56 -4.59
N ILE A 311 -19.94 -44.83 -4.65
CA ILE A 311 -20.18 -45.63 -3.44
C ILE A 311 -19.78 -47.10 -3.65
N THR A 312 -19.06 -47.68 -2.69
CA THR A 312 -18.72 -49.10 -2.64
C THR A 312 -19.96 -49.99 -2.49
N SER A 313 -19.83 -51.30 -2.78
CA SER A 313 -20.93 -52.26 -2.59
C SER A 313 -21.43 -52.36 -1.14
N ALA A 314 -20.53 -52.14 -0.17
CA ALA A 314 -20.87 -52.09 1.25
C ALA A 314 -21.70 -50.83 1.58
N GLU A 315 -21.28 -49.66 1.09
CA GLU A 315 -22.00 -48.40 1.28
C GLU A 315 -23.37 -48.41 0.60
N ARG A 316 -23.50 -49.09 -0.56
CA ARG A 316 -24.79 -49.30 -1.23
C ARG A 316 -25.74 -50.17 -0.42
N THR A 317 -25.22 -51.23 0.20
CA THR A 317 -26.01 -52.11 1.08
C THR A 317 -26.55 -51.32 2.28
N LEU A 318 -25.71 -50.49 2.90
CA LEU A 318 -26.09 -49.56 3.98
C LEU A 318 -27.12 -48.53 3.52
N TRP A 319 -26.88 -47.84 2.40
CA TRP A 319 -27.82 -46.89 1.83
C TRP A 319 -29.20 -47.51 1.64
N ASN A 320 -29.29 -48.74 1.12
CA ASN A 320 -30.55 -49.44 0.87
C ASN A 320 -31.37 -49.78 2.12
N THR A 321 -30.80 -49.65 3.33
CA THR A 321 -31.53 -49.84 4.59
C THR A 321 -32.25 -48.60 5.11
N VAL A 322 -32.02 -47.41 4.53
CA VAL A 322 -32.69 -46.17 4.95
C VAL A 322 -34.17 -46.22 4.55
N SER A 323 -35.08 -46.13 5.53
CA SER A 323 -36.53 -46.27 5.36
C SER A 323 -37.24 -45.05 4.76
N ASN A 324 -36.64 -43.86 4.84
CA ASN A 324 -37.26 -42.59 4.45
C ASN A 324 -36.82 -42.16 3.04
N LYS A 325 -36.97 -43.04 2.04
CA LYS A 325 -36.62 -42.72 0.66
C LYS A 325 -37.89 -42.41 -0.15
N VAL A 326 -37.97 -41.20 -0.69
CA VAL A 326 -38.92 -40.88 -1.77
C VAL A 326 -38.32 -41.42 -3.08
N ASN A 327 -38.54 -42.69 -3.40
CA ASN A 327 -37.90 -43.33 -4.57
C ASN A 327 -38.79 -44.33 -5.31
N LYS A 328 -40.12 -44.22 -5.24
CA LYS A 328 -41.00 -44.92 -6.18
C LYS A 328 -41.97 -43.94 -6.81
N SER A 329 -42.11 -44.04 -8.13
CA SER A 329 -43.11 -43.29 -8.89
C SER A 329 -44.49 -43.57 -8.30
N GLY A 330 -45.10 -42.57 -7.66
CA GLY A 330 -46.43 -42.65 -7.03
C GLY A 330 -46.47 -42.57 -5.50
N ASP A 331 -45.35 -42.34 -4.79
CA ASP A 331 -45.37 -42.12 -3.34
C ASP A 331 -45.98 -40.76 -2.95
N THR A 332 -46.75 -40.72 -1.87
CA THR A 332 -47.44 -39.53 -1.34
C THR A 332 -46.58 -38.82 -0.30
N ILE A 333 -46.33 -37.51 -0.48
CA ILE A 333 -45.70 -36.66 0.55
C ILE A 333 -46.81 -36.13 1.47
N THR A 334 -46.78 -36.49 2.75
CA THR A 334 -47.67 -35.91 3.78
C THR A 334 -46.93 -34.84 4.58
N GLY A 335 -47.36 -33.57 4.46
CA GLY A 335 -46.75 -32.41 5.13
C GLY A 335 -46.62 -31.18 4.21
N GLN A 336 -46.12 -30.06 4.75
CA GLN A 336 -45.82 -28.86 3.94
C GLN A 336 -44.60 -29.13 3.05
N LEU A 337 -44.80 -29.13 1.73
CA LEU A 337 -43.70 -29.18 0.75
C LEU A 337 -43.21 -27.75 0.46
N LYS A 338 -42.09 -27.35 1.07
CA LYS A 338 -41.39 -26.10 0.72
C LYS A 338 -40.46 -26.34 -0.45
N ILE A 339 -40.80 -25.81 -1.62
CA ILE A 339 -39.95 -25.85 -2.82
C ILE A 339 -39.18 -24.54 -2.89
N GLN A 340 -37.91 -24.54 -2.49
CA GLN A 340 -37.03 -23.37 -2.62
C GLN A 340 -36.24 -23.49 -3.93
N GLY A 341 -36.67 -22.76 -4.96
CA GLY A 341 -35.96 -22.64 -6.23
C GLY A 341 -35.68 -21.17 -6.52
N ALA A 342 -34.41 -20.76 -6.46
CA ALA A 342 -33.95 -19.43 -6.84
C ALA A 342 -33.42 -19.48 -8.28
N ALA A 343 -34.25 -19.14 -9.27
CA ALA A 343 -33.84 -18.54 -10.55
C ALA A 343 -35.07 -18.33 -11.47
N ALA A 344 -35.14 -17.16 -12.09
CA ALA A 344 -36.22 -16.71 -12.98
C ALA A 344 -36.41 -17.56 -14.25
N ASP A 345 -35.46 -18.43 -14.58
CA ASP A 345 -35.42 -19.08 -15.90
C ASP A 345 -36.05 -20.48 -15.91
N ARG A 346 -36.53 -20.99 -14.76
CA ARG A 346 -37.22 -22.29 -14.64
C ARG A 346 -38.39 -22.21 -13.65
N PRO A 347 -39.52 -21.61 -14.01
CA PRO A 347 -40.67 -21.53 -13.11
C PRO A 347 -41.17 -22.93 -12.72
N LEU A 348 -41.62 -23.07 -11.47
CA LEU A 348 -42.26 -24.29 -11.00
C LEU A 348 -43.59 -24.47 -11.75
N VAL A 349 -43.62 -25.42 -12.68
CA VAL A 349 -44.84 -25.74 -13.45
C VAL A 349 -45.61 -26.84 -12.71
N ILE A 350 -46.67 -26.47 -11.99
CA ILE A 350 -47.63 -27.41 -11.42
C ILE A 350 -48.77 -27.60 -12.44
N ARG A 351 -48.94 -28.82 -12.95
CA ARG A 351 -49.98 -29.17 -13.94
C ARG A 351 -50.94 -30.20 -13.33
N GLY A 352 -52.25 -30.00 -13.49
CA GLY A 352 -53.26 -30.99 -13.15
C GLY A 352 -53.60 -31.13 -11.66
N ILE A 353 -53.80 -30.02 -10.95
CA ILE A 353 -54.43 -30.05 -9.61
C ILE A 353 -55.88 -30.54 -9.80
N SER A 354 -56.18 -31.76 -9.38
CA SER A 354 -57.51 -32.38 -9.44
C SER A 354 -57.87 -32.87 -8.04
N GLY A 355 -58.90 -32.28 -7.43
CA GLY A 355 -59.33 -32.59 -6.06
C GLY A 355 -59.57 -31.31 -5.28
N ALA A 356 -60.79 -30.80 -5.38
CA ALA A 356 -61.26 -29.70 -4.54
C ALA A 356 -61.05 -30.04 -3.06
N THR A 357 -60.65 -29.01 -2.32
CA THR A 357 -60.67 -28.89 -0.87
C THR A 357 -62.00 -29.39 -0.28
N SER A 358 -62.05 -30.67 0.11
CA SER A 358 -63.10 -31.19 0.98
C SER A 358 -62.59 -31.20 2.42
N GLY A 359 -62.49 -30.02 3.01
CA GLY A 359 -62.38 -29.86 4.46
C GLY A 359 -63.80 -29.73 5.01
N THR A 360 -64.16 -30.57 5.99
CA THR A 360 -65.49 -30.68 6.59
C THR A 360 -65.83 -29.56 7.59
N ASP A 361 -65.16 -28.41 7.51
CA ASP A 361 -65.40 -27.23 8.35
C ASP A 361 -65.75 -26.04 7.45
N ASP A 362 -66.69 -25.20 7.91
CA ASP A 362 -67.37 -24.09 7.20
C ASP A 362 -66.45 -22.92 6.71
N THR A 363 -65.22 -23.21 6.28
CA THR A 363 -64.33 -22.27 5.57
C THR A 363 -64.16 -22.69 4.12
N PRO A 364 -64.55 -21.87 3.13
CA PRO A 364 -64.35 -22.18 1.71
C PRO A 364 -62.88 -22.50 1.46
N GLY A 365 -62.61 -23.65 0.84
CA GLY A 365 -61.24 -24.00 0.49
C GLY A 365 -60.77 -23.15 -0.69
N GLU A 366 -59.94 -22.16 -0.38
CA GLU A 366 -59.39 -21.23 -1.35
C GLU A 366 -57.97 -21.66 -1.78
N LEU A 367 -57.69 -21.56 -3.08
CA LEU A 367 -56.35 -21.76 -3.64
C LEU A 367 -55.63 -20.41 -3.70
N TYR A 368 -54.70 -20.17 -2.77
CA TYR A 368 -53.87 -18.96 -2.76
C TYR A 368 -52.69 -19.12 -3.73
N LEU A 369 -52.77 -18.44 -4.88
CA LEU A 369 -51.71 -18.46 -5.89
C LEU A 369 -50.63 -17.38 -5.68
N ASN A 370 -50.75 -16.56 -4.63
CA ASN A 370 -49.84 -15.45 -4.37
C ASN A 370 -49.87 -14.96 -2.91
N TYR A 371 -49.69 -15.86 -1.94
CA TYR A 371 -49.57 -15.46 -0.54
C TYR A 371 -48.21 -14.75 -0.35
N ASP A 372 -48.21 -13.49 0.09
CA ASP A 372 -47.02 -12.64 0.32
C ASP A 372 -46.08 -12.44 -0.88
N SER A 373 -46.62 -12.30 -2.10
CA SER A 373 -45.81 -11.77 -3.21
C SER A 373 -46.41 -10.52 -3.85
N ASP A 374 -45.55 -9.54 -4.05
CA ASP A 374 -45.70 -8.26 -4.71
C ASP A 374 -45.75 -8.36 -6.24
N LYS A 375 -45.78 -9.58 -6.79
CA LYS A 375 -45.76 -9.85 -8.24
C LYS A 375 -47.16 -10.17 -8.78
N ALA A 376 -47.45 -9.70 -10.00
CA ALA A 376 -48.71 -10.00 -10.69
C ALA A 376 -48.78 -11.49 -11.11
N ILE A 377 -49.90 -12.16 -10.80
CA ILE A 377 -50.21 -13.49 -11.33
C ILE A 377 -50.70 -13.32 -12.78
N HIS A 378 -49.95 -13.83 -13.74
CA HIS A 378 -50.37 -13.87 -15.14
C HIS A 378 -51.16 -15.15 -15.42
N ILE A 379 -52.49 -15.06 -15.49
CA ILE A 379 -53.36 -16.17 -15.91
C ILE A 379 -53.59 -16.03 -17.42
N GLY A 380 -53.07 -16.98 -18.20
CA GLY A 380 -53.13 -16.94 -19.67
C GLY A 380 -54.57 -16.94 -20.20
N THR A 381 -54.96 -15.81 -20.80
CA THR A 381 -56.07 -15.51 -21.75
C THR A 381 -57.49 -16.01 -21.52
N THR A 382 -57.76 -17.02 -20.68
CA THR A 382 -59.14 -17.49 -20.44
C THR A 382 -59.33 -17.93 -18.99
N ILE A 383 -60.08 -17.14 -18.23
CA ILE A 383 -60.67 -17.56 -16.96
C ILE A 383 -62.13 -17.95 -17.25
N ASN A 384 -62.43 -19.25 -17.27
CA ASN A 384 -63.82 -19.72 -17.33
C ASN A 384 -64.42 -19.65 -15.93
N ILE A 385 -65.14 -18.57 -15.64
CA ILE A 385 -65.94 -18.42 -14.42
C ILE A 385 -67.32 -19.02 -14.71
N ASP A 386 -67.76 -19.96 -13.88
CA ASP A 386 -69.14 -20.49 -13.91
C ASP A 386 -70.15 -19.33 -13.83
N PRO A 387 -71.11 -19.20 -14.76
CA PRO A 387 -71.96 -18.01 -14.87
C PRO A 387 -72.84 -17.70 -13.65
N ILE A 388 -73.00 -18.64 -12.70
CA ILE A 388 -74.08 -18.58 -11.71
C ILE A 388 -73.71 -17.83 -10.41
N ASN A 389 -72.43 -17.62 -10.07
CA ASN A 389 -72.06 -16.87 -8.86
C ASN A 389 -70.97 -15.82 -9.14
N LYS A 390 -71.41 -14.65 -9.61
CA LYS A 390 -70.55 -13.47 -9.78
C LYS A 390 -70.46 -12.65 -8.49
N SER A 391 -69.35 -12.75 -7.76
CA SER A 391 -68.87 -11.63 -6.94
C SER A 391 -67.34 -11.58 -6.98
N ILE A 392 -66.81 -10.62 -7.74
CA ILE A 392 -65.42 -10.17 -7.59
C ILE A 392 -65.48 -8.94 -6.70
N ASN A 393 -65.16 -9.09 -5.42
CA ASN A 393 -65.19 -8.01 -4.45
C ASN A 393 -63.83 -7.29 -4.43
N ALA A 394 -63.53 -6.52 -5.47
CA ALA A 394 -62.37 -5.63 -5.48
C ALA A 394 -62.77 -4.31 -4.80
N LYS A 395 -62.43 -4.17 -3.51
CA LYS A 395 -62.47 -2.87 -2.84
C LYS A 395 -61.34 -2.01 -3.40
N SER A 396 -61.68 -0.96 -4.13
CA SER A 396 -60.79 0.18 -4.40
C SER A 396 -61.20 1.30 -3.45
N ASP A 397 -60.26 1.71 -2.60
CA ASP A 397 -60.32 2.92 -1.80
C ASP A 397 -59.87 4.12 -2.65
N ASP A 398 -60.67 5.20 -2.58
CA ASP A 398 -60.49 6.53 -3.16
C ASP A 398 -60.27 6.63 -4.69
N SER A 399 -61.07 7.36 -5.47
CA SER A 399 -61.79 8.59 -5.18
C SER A 399 -62.96 8.79 -6.15
N GLY A 400 -64.11 9.20 -5.62
CA GLY A 400 -65.14 9.93 -6.38
C GLY A 400 -65.93 9.09 -7.38
N LYS A 401 -67.08 8.57 -6.97
CA LYS A 401 -68.13 8.15 -7.93
C LYS A 401 -69.42 8.88 -7.57
N LEU A 402 -70.39 8.95 -8.49
CA LEU A 402 -71.80 8.62 -8.22
C LEU A 402 -72.70 8.80 -9.46
N ASN A 403 -73.51 7.76 -9.73
CA ASN A 403 -74.65 7.71 -10.65
C ASN A 403 -74.41 7.55 -12.17
N GLY A 404 -73.29 6.96 -12.57
CA GLY A 404 -73.22 6.25 -13.85
C GLY A 404 -73.26 7.10 -15.12
N GLN A 405 -72.80 8.37 -15.07
CA GLN A 405 -72.53 9.16 -16.27
C GLN A 405 -71.19 9.91 -16.12
N ASP A 406 -70.33 9.78 -17.13
CA ASP A 406 -69.00 10.37 -17.20
C ASP A 406 -68.92 11.42 -18.33
N ALA A 407 -67.98 12.36 -18.20
CA ALA A 407 -67.84 13.64 -18.91
C ALA A 407 -67.45 13.55 -20.41
N SER A 408 -67.97 12.57 -21.14
CA SER A 408 -67.68 12.31 -22.56
C SER A 408 -68.62 13.00 -23.55
N TYR A 409 -69.46 13.95 -23.14
CA TYR A 409 -70.36 14.68 -24.07
C TYR A 409 -69.67 15.82 -24.86
N TYR A 410 -68.41 16.14 -24.57
CA TYR A 410 -67.64 17.17 -25.28
C TYR A 410 -66.30 16.62 -25.75
N ALA A 411 -66.31 15.76 -26.77
CA ALA A 411 -65.07 15.36 -27.42
C ALA A 411 -64.48 16.53 -28.22
N GLN A 412 -63.32 17.06 -27.79
CA GLN A 412 -62.41 17.75 -28.71
C GLN A 412 -61.67 16.72 -29.57
N LYS A 413 -61.55 17.07 -30.85
CA LYS A 413 -60.95 16.31 -31.94
C LYS A 413 -59.52 15.85 -31.61
N SER A 414 -59.28 14.54 -31.76
CA SER A 414 -57.96 13.92 -31.66
C SER A 414 -56.97 14.54 -32.65
N HIS A 415 -55.75 14.79 -32.18
CA HIS A 415 -54.56 14.98 -33.00
C HIS A 415 -53.47 14.01 -32.53
N THR A 416 -52.53 13.72 -33.43
CA THR A 416 -51.39 12.82 -33.20
C THR A 416 -50.19 13.61 -32.67
N HIS A 417 -49.48 13.05 -31.69
CA HIS A 417 -48.18 13.58 -31.26
C HIS A 417 -47.05 13.02 -32.14
N ASP A 418 -46.05 13.86 -32.35
CA ASP A 418 -44.79 13.61 -33.05
C ASP A 418 -43.89 12.70 -32.19
N ASP A 419 -43.42 11.58 -32.75
CA ASP A 419 -42.63 10.49 -32.11
C ASP A 419 -41.24 10.93 -31.60
N ARG A 420 -41.02 12.23 -31.40
CA ARG A 420 -39.79 12.83 -30.88
C ARG A 420 -39.84 13.15 -29.39
N TYR A 421 -40.99 12.99 -28.74
CA TYR A 421 -41.14 13.19 -27.31
C TYR A 421 -41.67 11.91 -26.66
N TYR A 422 -40.89 11.37 -25.73
CA TYR A 422 -41.32 10.27 -24.86
C TYR A 422 -42.58 10.68 -24.09
N THR A 423 -43.53 9.76 -23.94
CA THR A 423 -44.65 9.93 -23.00
C THR A 423 -44.11 10.00 -21.56
N GLU A 424 -44.86 10.58 -20.61
CA GLU A 424 -44.43 10.67 -19.20
C GLU A 424 -44.02 9.29 -18.66
N SER A 425 -44.77 8.24 -18.99
CA SER A 425 -44.46 6.85 -18.63
C SER A 425 -43.17 6.32 -19.29
N GLU A 426 -42.85 6.72 -20.51
CA GLU A 426 -41.59 6.31 -21.17
C GLU A 426 -40.38 7.09 -20.64
N SER A 427 -40.60 8.32 -20.18
CA SER A 427 -39.59 9.15 -19.51
C SER A 427 -39.27 8.60 -18.11
N ASP A 428 -40.30 8.26 -17.32
CA ASP A 428 -40.15 7.74 -15.95
C ASP A 428 -39.43 6.39 -15.89
N ASN A 429 -39.56 5.57 -16.94
CA ASN A 429 -38.84 4.30 -17.05
C ASN A 429 -37.38 4.45 -17.54
N LYS A 430 -36.95 5.66 -17.93
CA LYS A 430 -35.59 5.93 -18.44
C LYS A 430 -34.71 6.71 -17.47
N PHE A 431 -35.28 7.35 -16.45
CA PHE A 431 -34.54 8.09 -15.43
C PHE A 431 -34.55 7.32 -14.10
N ALA A 432 -33.39 7.20 -13.46
CA ALA A 432 -33.31 6.60 -12.13
C ALA A 432 -34.10 7.43 -11.12
N THR A 433 -34.93 6.78 -10.32
CA THR A 433 -35.70 7.42 -9.24
C THR A 433 -34.78 7.85 -8.10
N LYS A 434 -35.24 8.81 -7.28
CA LYS A 434 -34.48 9.31 -6.12
C LYS A 434 -34.05 8.17 -5.17
N ASP A 435 -34.94 7.21 -4.95
CA ASP A 435 -34.69 6.09 -4.05
C ASP A 435 -33.66 5.10 -4.63
N GLU A 436 -33.64 4.94 -5.96
CA GLU A 436 -32.63 4.12 -6.67
C GLU A 436 -31.24 4.76 -6.64
N LEU A 437 -31.17 6.10 -6.65
CA LEU A 437 -29.92 6.84 -6.50
C LEU A 437 -29.39 6.81 -5.06
N GLU A 438 -30.28 6.85 -4.05
CA GLU A 438 -29.92 6.76 -2.62
C GLU A 438 -29.31 5.39 -2.25
N GLY A 439 -29.71 4.30 -2.93
CA GLY A 439 -29.20 2.94 -2.69
C GLY A 439 -27.95 2.52 -3.49
N ALA A 440 -27.63 3.22 -4.59
CA ALA A 440 -26.59 2.81 -5.53
C ALA A 440 -25.15 3.22 -5.13
N GLY A 441 -24.96 3.87 -3.98
CA GLY A 441 -23.63 4.27 -3.49
C GLY A 441 -22.99 5.44 -4.25
N TYR A 442 -23.72 6.08 -5.17
CA TYR A 442 -23.35 7.36 -5.77
C TYR A 442 -23.73 8.47 -4.78
N GLY A 443 -22.85 8.73 -3.82
CA GLY A 443 -23.10 9.61 -2.68
C GLY A 443 -23.79 10.94 -3.02
N ASP A 444 -24.72 11.34 -2.16
CA ASP A 444 -25.44 12.60 -2.22
C ASP A 444 -24.47 13.81 -2.23
N MET A 445 -24.35 14.52 -3.35
CA MET A 445 -23.48 15.70 -3.48
C MET A 445 -24.06 16.97 -2.81
N LEU A 446 -25.09 16.87 -1.97
CA LEU A 446 -25.59 18.01 -1.22
C LEU A 446 -24.56 18.49 -0.19
N LYS A 447 -24.24 19.79 -0.27
CA LYS A 447 -23.33 20.51 0.63
C LYS A 447 -23.61 20.22 2.11
N SER A 448 -24.89 20.13 2.49
CA SER A 448 -25.34 19.84 3.87
C SER A 448 -24.91 18.48 4.42
N VAL A 449 -24.48 17.54 3.58
CA VAL A 449 -24.04 16.20 3.99
C VAL A 449 -22.52 16.12 4.18
N TYR A 450 -21.76 16.95 3.45
CA TYR A 450 -20.29 16.88 3.37
C TYR A 450 -19.56 18.13 3.88
N ASP A 451 -20.21 19.29 3.98
CA ASP A 451 -19.69 20.56 4.51
C ASP A 451 -20.75 21.11 5.48
N LYS A 452 -20.81 20.50 6.67
CA LYS A 452 -21.83 20.77 7.69
C LYS A 452 -21.63 22.12 8.36
N ASP A 453 -20.39 22.61 8.45
CA ASP A 453 -20.09 23.92 9.02
C ASP A 453 -20.00 25.04 7.96
N ASN A 454 -20.17 24.68 6.68
CA ASN A 454 -20.33 25.57 5.54
C ASN A 454 -19.07 26.40 5.24
N ASP A 455 -17.89 25.89 5.60
CA ASP A 455 -16.58 26.54 5.45
C ASP A 455 -15.94 26.32 4.06
N GLY A 456 -16.56 25.47 3.22
CA GLY A 456 -16.09 25.13 1.87
C GLY A 456 -15.21 23.89 1.80
N VAL A 457 -15.03 23.15 2.90
CA VAL A 457 -14.21 21.93 3.01
C VAL A 457 -15.11 20.71 3.31
N VAL A 458 -14.68 19.54 2.86
CA VAL A 458 -15.40 18.29 3.12
C VAL A 458 -15.03 17.74 4.51
N ASP A 459 -15.96 17.78 5.45
CA ASP A 459 -15.81 17.35 6.86
C ASP A 459 -15.45 15.87 7.03
N LYS A 460 -15.81 15.01 6.06
CA LYS A 460 -15.50 13.58 6.09
C LYS A 460 -14.07 13.23 5.65
N ALA A 461 -13.26 14.22 5.30
CA ALA A 461 -11.84 14.04 5.06
C ALA A 461 -11.05 14.26 6.37
N GLU A 462 -11.19 13.35 7.34
CA GLU A 462 -10.47 13.40 8.63
C GLU A 462 -8.93 13.32 8.51
N ASP A 463 -8.37 13.24 7.30
CA ASP A 463 -6.92 13.21 7.07
C ASP A 463 -6.38 14.26 6.08
N SER A 464 -7.16 15.29 5.71
CA SER A 464 -6.71 16.31 4.74
C SER A 464 -5.46 17.10 5.20
N ASN A 465 -5.25 17.23 6.52
CA ASN A 465 -4.11 17.94 7.12
C ASN A 465 -3.09 17.03 7.81
N THR A 466 -3.21 15.71 7.67
CA THR A 466 -2.39 14.73 8.39
C THR A 466 -1.88 13.63 7.45
N VAL A 467 -0.58 13.33 7.50
CA VAL A 467 -0.02 12.15 6.79
C VAL A 467 0.18 11.05 7.83
N GLY A 468 -0.72 10.08 7.86
CA GLY A 468 -0.72 8.97 8.83
C GLY A 468 -1.08 9.39 10.25
N GLY A 469 -2.08 10.28 10.40
CA GLY A 469 -2.54 10.78 11.70
C GLY A 469 -1.59 11.78 12.38
N LYS A 470 -0.61 12.33 11.65
CA LYS A 470 0.36 13.34 12.14
C LYS A 470 0.28 14.61 11.32
N SER A 471 0.14 15.74 12.00
CA SER A 471 0.13 17.10 11.42
C SER A 471 1.56 17.54 11.06
N PRO A 472 1.77 18.50 10.13
CA PRO A 472 3.06 19.14 9.92
C PRO A 472 3.73 19.65 11.22
N ASP A 473 2.92 19.99 12.23
CA ASP A 473 3.40 20.40 13.56
C ASP A 473 4.08 19.28 14.37
N ASP A 474 3.81 18.01 14.03
CA ASP A 474 4.43 16.83 14.63
C ASP A 474 5.80 16.50 14.01
N TYR A 475 6.16 17.16 12.90
CA TYR A 475 7.44 17.04 12.21
C TYR A 475 8.27 18.31 12.40
N TYR A 476 9.19 18.31 13.38
CA TYR A 476 10.29 19.28 13.54
C TYR A 476 10.08 20.71 12.98
N ALA A 477 9.01 21.37 13.40
CA ALA A 477 8.57 22.61 12.78
C ALA A 477 9.49 23.81 13.08
N ARG A 478 9.58 24.76 12.13
CA ARG A 478 10.17 26.09 12.35
C ARG A 478 9.23 26.89 13.25
N ARG A 479 9.69 27.26 14.44
CA ARG A 479 8.94 28.05 15.41
C ARG A 479 9.36 29.52 15.34
N GLY A 480 8.50 30.41 15.82
CA GLY A 480 8.72 31.85 15.82
C GLY A 480 9.88 32.32 16.71
N GLU A 481 10.06 33.63 16.79
CA GLU A 481 11.05 34.27 17.65
C GLU A 481 10.58 34.29 19.11
N LEU A 482 11.47 33.95 20.05
CA LEU A 482 11.18 34.04 21.49
C LEU A 482 11.14 35.49 21.95
N SER A 483 10.18 35.81 22.82
CA SER A 483 10.13 37.13 23.49
C SER A 483 11.30 37.27 24.47
N PRO A 484 11.89 38.47 24.63
CA PRO A 484 12.96 38.73 25.61
C PRO A 484 12.66 38.32 27.07
N SER A 485 11.39 38.18 27.43
CA SER A 485 10.92 37.77 28.77
C SER A 485 10.50 36.30 28.87
N THR A 486 10.65 35.50 27.80
CA THR A 486 10.21 34.11 27.81
C THR A 486 10.98 33.28 28.82
N ASP A 487 10.26 32.58 29.71
CA ASP A 487 10.83 31.54 30.57
C ASP A 487 11.09 30.28 29.74
N PHE A 488 12.36 29.88 29.65
CA PHE A 488 12.78 28.73 28.87
C PHE A 488 12.17 27.42 29.37
N ASN A 489 11.71 27.32 30.62
CA ASN A 489 11.02 26.13 31.13
C ASN A 489 9.64 25.92 30.51
N THR A 490 9.04 26.97 29.94
CA THR A 490 7.72 26.88 29.29
C THR A 490 7.80 26.42 27.83
N ILE A 491 9.02 26.33 27.27
CA ILE A 491 9.25 25.97 25.87
C ILE A 491 9.34 24.44 25.73
N LEU A 492 8.16 23.80 25.72
CA LEU A 492 8.03 22.34 25.70
C LEU A 492 7.68 21.77 24.32
N LYS A 493 7.22 22.61 23.39
CA LYS A 493 6.81 22.14 22.05
C LYS A 493 8.04 21.84 21.19
N PRO A 494 8.10 20.68 20.51
CA PRO A 494 9.18 20.37 19.59
C PRO A 494 9.29 21.40 18.45
N GLY A 495 10.53 21.67 18.05
CA GLY A 495 10.85 22.54 16.92
C GLY A 495 12.07 23.41 17.15
N CYS A 496 12.32 24.29 16.18
CA CYS A 496 13.45 25.22 16.19
C CYS A 496 12.96 26.66 16.37
N TYR A 497 13.31 27.29 17.49
CA TYR A 497 12.96 28.66 17.85
C TYR A 497 14.12 29.61 17.55
N LYS A 498 13.79 30.79 17.02
CA LYS A 498 14.77 31.88 16.88
C LYS A 498 14.94 32.58 18.22
N VAL A 499 16.17 32.75 18.67
CA VAL A 499 16.49 33.49 19.89
C VAL A 499 17.27 34.73 19.50
N GLN A 500 16.71 35.90 19.80
CA GLN A 500 17.35 37.19 19.52
C GLN A 500 17.04 38.16 20.67
N MET A 501 17.67 37.94 21.81
CA MET A 501 17.34 38.66 23.03
C MET A 501 18.30 39.84 23.25
N SER A 502 17.75 41.05 23.23
CA SER A 502 18.48 42.29 23.51
C SER A 502 18.90 42.44 24.98
N ASN A 503 18.21 41.76 25.90
CA ASN A 503 18.50 41.75 27.34
C ASN A 503 18.55 40.31 27.87
N TRP A 504 19.69 39.64 27.66
CA TRP A 504 19.91 38.23 27.96
C TRP A 504 19.78 37.88 29.45
N ASP A 505 20.06 38.85 30.33
CA ASP A 505 20.00 38.68 31.78
C ASP A 505 18.56 38.64 32.32
N SER A 506 17.58 39.12 31.53
CA SER A 506 16.15 39.05 31.88
C SER A 506 15.48 37.74 31.46
N ALA A 507 16.18 36.89 30.70
CA ALA A 507 15.64 35.64 30.21
C ALA A 507 15.68 34.56 31.30
N VAL A 508 14.49 34.21 31.82
CA VAL A 508 14.34 33.28 32.93
C VAL A 508 14.65 31.84 32.49
N ASN A 509 15.43 31.11 33.30
CA ASN A 509 15.89 29.73 33.02
C ASN A 509 16.66 29.56 31.70
N SER A 510 17.10 30.67 31.10
CA SER A 510 17.94 30.68 29.91
C SER A 510 19.31 30.08 30.21
N PRO A 511 20.06 29.63 29.19
CA PRO A 511 21.42 29.13 29.37
C PRO A 511 22.40 30.20 29.87
N ASN A 512 22.04 31.48 29.83
CA ASN A 512 22.83 32.57 30.40
C ASN A 512 23.07 32.37 31.90
N SER A 513 22.05 31.88 32.61
CA SER A 513 22.12 31.69 34.07
C SER A 513 23.19 30.69 34.50
N ALA A 514 23.61 29.80 33.60
CA ALA A 514 24.66 28.80 33.86
C ALA A 514 26.02 29.19 33.28
N TYR A 515 26.07 30.12 32.31
CA TYR A 515 27.29 30.46 31.58
C TYR A 515 27.32 31.95 31.22
N ASP A 516 28.06 32.72 32.02
CA ASP A 516 28.34 34.14 31.76
C ASP A 516 29.07 34.32 30.41
N GLY A 517 28.65 35.31 29.62
CA GLY A 517 29.20 35.61 28.30
C GLY A 517 28.70 34.73 27.14
N LEU A 518 27.71 33.86 27.34
CA LEU A 518 27.05 33.15 26.23
C LEU A 518 26.31 34.16 25.33
N TYR A 519 26.45 34.03 24.02
CA TYR A 519 25.86 34.99 23.09
C TYR A 519 24.35 34.82 23.03
N SER A 520 23.62 35.94 23.11
CA SER A 520 22.16 35.95 23.26
C SER A 520 21.37 35.69 21.98
N PHE A 521 22.09 35.57 20.85
CA PHE A 521 21.49 35.35 19.53
C PHE A 521 21.86 33.96 19.00
N GLY A 522 20.86 33.19 18.60
CA GLY A 522 21.05 31.81 18.20
C GLY A 522 19.76 31.07 17.91
N LEU A 523 19.85 29.74 17.93
CA LEU A 523 18.70 28.84 17.77
C LEU A 523 18.51 28.00 19.02
N LEU A 524 17.28 27.93 19.51
CA LEU A 524 16.88 26.97 20.53
C LEU A 524 16.13 25.83 19.85
N VAL A 525 16.65 24.63 20.03
CA VAL A 525 16.12 23.40 19.47
C VAL A 525 15.49 22.59 20.59
N VAL A 526 14.24 22.19 20.40
CA VAL A 526 13.46 21.43 21.39
C VAL A 526 13.06 20.08 20.80
N HIS A 527 13.38 19.01 21.51
CA HIS A 527 12.88 17.66 21.25
C HIS A 527 12.03 17.20 22.43
N ARG A 528 10.96 16.45 22.16
CA ARG A 528 10.12 15.85 23.20
C ARG A 528 9.83 14.40 22.85
N SER A 529 9.86 13.52 23.85
CA SER A 529 9.46 12.13 23.70
C SER A 529 7.97 12.02 23.36
N SER A 530 7.60 11.07 22.50
CA SER A 530 6.19 10.72 22.25
C SER A 530 5.66 9.66 23.22
N VAL A 531 6.50 9.16 24.15
CA VAL A 531 6.12 8.15 25.14
C VAL A 531 5.56 8.86 26.37
N THR A 532 4.28 8.62 26.66
CA THR A 532 3.54 9.26 27.77
C THR A 532 4.04 8.85 29.15
N GLU A 533 4.63 7.66 29.29
CA GLU A 533 5.18 7.12 30.55
C GLU A 533 6.53 7.74 30.93
N GLU A 534 7.24 8.34 29.96
CA GLU A 534 8.51 9.04 30.16
C GLU A 534 8.58 10.31 29.30
N ASP A 535 7.80 11.33 29.67
CA ASP A 535 7.79 12.62 28.98
C ASP A 535 9.10 13.39 29.23
N ARG A 536 10.06 13.19 28.33
CA ARG A 536 11.38 13.84 28.35
C ARG A 536 11.42 14.98 27.33
N VAL A 537 11.91 16.15 27.76
CA VAL A 537 12.12 17.31 26.87
C VAL A 537 13.59 17.70 26.85
N LEU A 538 14.23 17.59 25.69
CA LEU A 538 15.59 18.05 25.46
C LEU A 538 15.56 19.45 24.87
N GLN A 539 16.27 20.38 25.49
CA GLN A 539 16.55 21.69 24.93
C GLN A 539 18.03 21.80 24.59
N VAL A 540 18.34 22.26 23.38
CA VAL A 540 19.70 22.54 22.91
C VAL A 540 19.75 23.95 22.35
N TYR A 541 20.63 24.78 22.90
CA TYR A 541 20.85 26.13 22.45
C TYR A 541 22.16 26.24 21.64
N TYR A 542 22.03 26.72 20.42
CA TYR A 542 23.12 26.98 19.48
C TYR A 542 23.34 28.49 19.36
N PRO A 543 24.32 29.07 20.07
CA PRO A 543 24.71 30.45 19.85
C PRO A 543 25.29 30.62 18.45
N HIS A 544 24.97 31.69 17.72
CA HIS A 544 25.38 31.81 16.32
C HIS A 544 26.86 32.24 16.13
N ARG A 545 27.62 32.48 17.20
CA ARG A 545 29.04 32.84 17.12
C ARG A 545 29.90 31.58 16.98
N ALA A 546 30.83 31.60 16.03
CA ALA A 546 31.71 30.46 15.70
C ALA A 546 32.58 29.93 16.87
N ASN A 547 32.87 30.77 17.88
CA ASN A 547 33.73 30.41 19.01
C ASN A 547 32.97 29.97 20.27
N GLN A 548 31.66 29.69 20.16
CA GLN A 548 30.84 29.28 21.30
C GLN A 548 30.29 27.87 21.14
N ILE A 549 30.36 27.11 22.22
CA ILE A 549 29.95 25.70 22.27
C ILE A 549 28.45 25.65 22.56
N PRO A 550 27.65 24.88 21.80
CA PRO A 550 26.24 24.66 22.11
C PRO A 550 26.05 24.10 23.52
N VAL A 551 24.95 24.46 24.15
CA VAL A 551 24.60 23.99 25.50
C VAL A 551 23.27 23.26 25.46
N ARG A 552 23.10 22.27 26.34
CA ARG A 552 21.87 21.49 26.44
C ARG A 552 21.42 21.29 27.87
N ARG A 553 20.14 21.00 28.02
CA ARG A 553 19.54 20.50 29.26
C ARG A 553 18.36 19.58 28.95
N MET A 554 17.99 18.77 29.92
CA MET A 554 16.88 17.83 29.82
C MET A 554 15.88 18.07 30.94
N LEU A 555 14.59 18.03 30.64
CA LEU A 555 13.53 17.81 31.60
C LEU A 555 13.32 16.30 31.74
N ASN A 556 13.41 15.79 32.97
CA ASN A 556 13.10 14.40 33.32
C ASN A 556 12.13 14.36 34.51
N SER A 557 11.83 13.15 35.02
CA SER A 557 10.93 12.95 36.17
C SER A 557 11.36 13.67 37.45
N GLY A 558 12.64 14.07 37.57
CA GLY A 558 13.18 14.85 38.68
C GLY A 558 13.21 16.37 38.44
N GLY A 559 12.68 16.86 37.32
CA GLY A 559 12.65 18.28 36.95
C GLY A 559 13.72 18.68 35.92
N TRP A 560 13.89 19.99 35.73
CA TRP A 560 14.86 20.53 34.78
C TRP A 560 16.29 20.33 35.29
N GLN A 561 17.11 19.68 34.47
CA GLN A 561 18.55 19.60 34.69
C GLN A 561 19.22 20.95 34.40
N SER A 562 20.39 21.17 35.01
CA SER A 562 21.22 22.35 34.71
C SER A 562 21.69 22.34 33.25
N TRP A 563 21.88 23.54 32.68
CA TRP A 563 22.50 23.67 31.37
C TRP A 563 23.93 23.15 31.38
N SER A 564 24.30 22.40 30.34
CA SER A 564 25.59 21.73 30.19
C SER A 564 26.14 21.94 28.78
N LYS A 565 27.44 22.19 28.63
CA LYS A 565 28.08 22.30 27.31
C LYS A 565 28.05 20.95 26.58
N ILE A 566 27.72 20.97 25.29
CA ILE A 566 27.91 19.84 24.38
C ILE A 566 29.38 19.82 23.98
N VAL A 567 30.22 19.29 24.87
CA VAL A 567 31.62 19.02 24.57
C VAL A 567 31.72 17.66 23.87
N LYS A 568 32.70 17.50 22.98
CA LYS A 568 33.18 16.18 22.61
C LYS A 568 33.60 15.51 23.93
N GLY A 569 33.01 14.36 24.28
CA GLY A 569 33.44 13.59 25.44
C GLY A 569 34.95 13.36 25.37
N SER A 570 35.59 13.06 26.50
CA SER A 570 37.03 12.81 26.60
C SER A 570 37.52 11.99 25.40
N VAL A 571 38.22 12.64 24.47
CA VAL A 571 38.76 11.95 23.30
C VAL A 571 39.89 11.11 23.81
N THR A 572 39.71 9.79 23.85
CA THR A 572 40.82 8.91 24.18
C THR A 572 41.75 8.85 22.97
N TRP A 573 43.00 8.52 23.21
CA TRP A 573 43.98 8.33 22.14
C TRP A 573 43.56 7.23 21.15
N ASN A 574 42.72 6.30 21.56
CA ASN A 574 42.22 5.20 20.72
C ASN A 574 41.15 5.68 19.73
N ASP A 575 40.25 6.58 20.15
CA ASP A 575 39.24 7.19 19.28
C ASP A 575 39.86 7.98 18.11
N LEU A 576 41.09 8.49 18.27
CA LEU A 576 41.85 9.19 17.24
C LEU A 576 42.53 8.27 16.23
N LYS A 577 42.74 7.00 16.58
CA LYS A 577 43.38 6.01 15.70
C LYS A 577 42.38 5.14 14.94
N GLY A 578 41.09 5.24 15.24
CA GLY A 578 40.06 4.38 14.64
C GLY A 578 40.22 2.91 15.04
N VAL A 579 40.68 2.64 16.27
CA VAL A 579 40.77 1.30 16.88
C VAL A 579 39.93 1.25 18.14
#